data_AF-Q0ISA5-F1
#
_entry.id   AF-Q0ISA5-F1
#
_cell.length_a   1.000
_cell.length_b   1.000
_cell.length_c   1.000
_cell.angle_alpha   90.00
_cell.angle_beta   90.00
_cell.angle_gamma   90.00
#
_symmetry.space_group_name_H-M   'P 1'
#
loop_
_entity.id
_entity.type
_entity.pdbx_description
1 polymer ?
#
loop_
_entity_poly.entity_id
_entity_poly.type
_entity_poly.pdbx_seq_one_letter_code
_entity_poly.pdbx_strand_id
1 'polypeptide(L)' 'VKSMPSEYLRQGEAEMIVPLWLSVLHDAASDYLHSRTGDNVRNNHAYMQGKGGRTLKRIVRDFAESHRNAPMPCPS' A
#
# COMPACT_ATOMS: atom_id res chain seq x y z
N VAL A 1 -17.85 13.48 -1.55
CA VAL A 1 -16.94 12.39 -1.12
C VAL A 1 -17.68 11.61 -0.05
N LYS A 2 -17.99 10.32 -0.25
CA LYS A 2 -18.53 9.47 0.84
C LYS A 2 -17.37 9.21 1.80
N SER A 3 -17.47 9.67 3.04
CA SER A 3 -16.51 9.30 4.08
C SER A 3 -16.69 7.83 4.42
N MET A 4 -15.60 7.15 4.73
CA MET A 4 -15.68 5.84 5.37
C MET A 4 -16.22 6.00 6.80
N PRO A 5 -16.87 4.97 7.37
CA PRO A 5 -17.22 4.96 8.78
C PRO A 5 -16.02 5.27 9.67
N SER A 6 -16.26 5.92 10.80
CA SER A 6 -15.24 6.03 11.86
C SER A 6 -14.73 4.67 12.30
N GLU A 7 -15.56 3.62 12.21
CA GLU A 7 -15.21 2.25 12.56
C GLU A 7 -14.56 1.46 11.41
N TYR A 8 -14.26 2.11 10.28
CA TYR A 8 -13.65 1.41 9.15
C TYR A 8 -12.29 0.82 9.52
N LEU A 9 -11.49 1.60 10.25
CA LEU A 9 -10.27 1.11 10.88
C LEU A 9 -10.59 0.64 12.30
N ARG A 10 -9.97 -0.47 12.70
CA ARG A 10 -10.02 -0.96 14.07
C ARG A 10 -9.26 0.00 14.99
N GLN A 11 -9.61 -0.01 16.28
CA GLN A 11 -8.88 0.77 17.27
C GLN A 11 -7.38 0.41 17.25
N GLY A 12 -6.51 1.41 17.14
CA GLY A 12 -5.06 1.21 17.07
C GLY A 12 -4.52 0.84 15.68
N GLU A 13 -5.39 0.59 14.69
CA GLU A 13 -4.96 0.12 13.37
C GLU A 13 -4.23 1.20 12.58
N ALA A 14 -4.69 2.45 12.67
CA ALA A 14 -4.01 3.57 12.00
C ALA A 14 -2.58 3.75 12.54
N GLU A 15 -2.41 3.66 13.86
CA GLU A 15 -1.14 3.79 14.57
C GLU A 15 -0.16 2.68 14.19
N MET A 16 -0.65 1.49 13.84
CA MET A 16 0.16 0.38 13.31
C MET A 16 0.46 0.54 11.81
N ILE A 17 -0.55 0.92 11.01
CA ILE A 17 -0.48 0.95 9.55
C ILE A 17 0.44 2.07 9.07
N VAL A 18 0.29 3.28 9.61
CA VAL A 18 1.00 4.47 9.14
C VAL A 18 2.53 4.30 9.15
N PRO A 19 3.18 3.91 10.26
CA PRO A 19 4.64 3.75 10.26
C PRO A 19 5.12 2.64 9.32
N LEU A 20 4.40 1.52 9.24
CA LEU A 20 4.72 0.42 8.34
C LEU A 20 4.62 0.84 6.88
N TRP A 21 3.54 1.52 6.51
CA TRP A 21 3.30 1.95 5.14
C TRP A 21 4.30 3.01 4.70
N LEU A 22 4.66 3.95 5.58
CA LEU A 22 5.72 4.93 5.30
C LEU A 22 7.07 4.26 5.04
N SER A 23 7.46 3.29 5.88
CA SER A 23 8.71 2.54 5.69
C SER A 23 8.73 1.77 4.37
N VAL A 24 7.65 1.06 4.05
CA VAL A 24 7.57 0.26 2.82
C VAL A 24 7.47 1.15 1.58
N LEU A 25 6.83 2.32 1.67
CA LEU A 25 6.78 3.30 0.60
C LEU A 25 8.17 3.86 0.29
N HIS A 26 8.98 4.14 1.31
CA HIS A 26 10.37 4.54 1.14
C HIS A 26 11.18 3.47 0.39
N ASP A 27 11.08 2.20 0.80
CA ASP A 27 11.77 1.09 0.12
C ASP A 27 11.29 0.91 -1.34
N ALA A 28 9.99 1.04 -1.57
CA ALA A 28 9.41 0.98 -2.91
C ALA A 28 9.86 2.16 -3.81
N ALA A 29 10.00 3.36 -3.24
CA ALA A 29 10.54 4.51 -3.95
C ALA A 29 12.01 4.29 -4.33
N SER A 30 12.80 3.66 -3.46
CA SER A 30 14.16 3.22 -3.79
C SER A 30 14.15 2.25 -4.98
N ASP A 31 13.31 1.22 -4.98
CA ASP A 31 13.18 0.29 -6.13
C ASP A 31 12.78 1.01 -7.42
N TYR A 32 11.90 2.01 -7.32
CA TYR A 32 11.48 2.81 -8.47
C TYR A 32 12.66 3.61 -9.04
N LEU A 33 13.43 4.30 -8.20
CA LEU A 33 14.60 5.05 -8.64
C LEU A 33 15.65 4.14 -9.28
N HIS A 34 15.94 2.98 -8.70
CA HIS A 34 16.84 1.98 -9.28
C HIS A 34 16.37 1.49 -10.66
N SER A 35 15.05 1.36 -10.88
CA SER A 35 14.51 1.00 -12.19
C SER A 35 14.70 2.08 -13.26
N ARG A 36 14.94 3.34 -12.85
CA ARG A 36 15.18 4.48 -13.75
C ARG A 36 16.66 4.74 -14.02
N THR A 37 17.56 4.32 -13.13
CA THR A 37 19.00 4.63 -13.21
C THR A 37 19.87 3.47 -13.71
N GLY A 38 19.35 2.24 -13.74
CA GLY A 38 20.09 1.08 -14.25
C GLY A 38 20.06 0.95 -15.78
N ASP A 39 21.06 0.29 -16.35
CA ASP A 39 21.20 -0.04 -17.79
C ASP A 39 20.04 -0.87 -18.38
N ASN A 40 19.07 -1.28 -17.54
CA ASN A 40 17.87 -2.02 -17.89
C ASN A 40 16.66 -1.12 -18.26
N VAL A 41 16.91 0.04 -18.88
CA VAL A 41 15.87 0.97 -19.40
C VAL A 41 14.86 0.27 -20.34
N ARG A 42 15.18 -0.92 -20.85
CA ARG A 42 14.32 -1.70 -21.76
C ARG A 42 13.16 -2.46 -21.10
N ASN A 43 13.07 -2.56 -19.77
CA ASN A 43 11.92 -3.20 -19.11
C ASN A 43 10.93 -2.16 -18.57
N ASN A 44 10.37 -1.33 -19.46
CA ASN A 44 9.32 -0.35 -19.16
C ASN A 44 8.03 -0.95 -18.57
N HIS A 45 7.88 -2.28 -18.56
CA HIS A 45 6.64 -2.91 -18.13
C HIS A 45 6.55 -3.16 -16.62
N ALA A 46 7.59 -2.85 -15.84
CA ALA A 46 7.66 -3.34 -14.47
C ALA A 46 8.38 -2.40 -13.50
N TYR A 47 7.66 -1.40 -12.96
CA TYR A 47 8.16 -0.56 -11.86
C TYR A 47 8.10 -1.28 -10.51
N MET A 48 8.99 -0.89 -9.59
CA MET A 48 8.98 -1.34 -8.20
C MET A 48 8.99 -2.87 -8.10
N GLN A 49 9.94 -3.51 -8.79
CA GLN A 49 10.08 -4.96 -8.84
C GLN A 49 11.01 -5.51 -7.77
N GLY A 50 11.75 -4.65 -7.06
CA GLY A 50 12.57 -5.03 -5.93
C GLY A 50 11.75 -5.40 -4.68
N LYS A 51 12.46 -5.58 -3.56
CA LYS A 51 11.85 -6.05 -2.31
C LYS A 51 10.82 -5.05 -1.77
N GLY A 52 11.10 -3.76 -1.84
CA GLY A 52 10.23 -2.69 -1.36
C GLY A 52 8.90 -2.67 -2.11
N GLY A 53 8.97 -2.68 -3.44
CA GLY A 53 7.81 -2.67 -4.32
C GLY A 53 6.93 -3.91 -4.20
N ARG A 54 7.54 -5.10 -4.08
CA ARG A 54 6.78 -6.34 -3.78
C ARG A 54 6.12 -6.29 -2.41
N THR A 55 6.81 -5.73 -1.41
CA THR A 55 6.26 -5.57 -0.07
C THR A 55 5.08 -4.59 -0.07
N LEU A 56 5.19 -3.46 -0.78
CA LEU A 56 4.10 -2.48 -0.90
C LEU A 56 2.85 -3.11 -1.51
N LYS A 57 3.00 -3.80 -2.64
CA LYS A 57 1.88 -4.49 -3.31
C LYS A 57 1.21 -5.52 -2.40
N ARG A 58 2.00 -6.24 -1.59
CA ARG A 58 1.48 -7.19 -0.60
C ARG A 58 0.69 -6.50 0.49
N ILE A 59 1.26 -5.51 1.20
CA ILE A 59 0.58 -4.89 2.34
C ILE A 59 -0.72 -4.17 1.93
N VAL A 60 -0.75 -3.56 0.74
CA VAL A 60 -1.96 -2.90 0.22
C VAL A 60 -3.05 -3.94 -0.10
N ARG A 61 -2.67 -5.06 -0.72
CA ARG A 61 -3.60 -6.16 -1.00
C ARG A 61 -4.13 -6.79 0.29
N ASP A 62 -3.26 -7.06 1.25
CA ASP A 62 -3.62 -7.68 2.52
C ASP A 62 -4.56 -6.76 3.32
N PHE A 63 -4.33 -5.44 3.28
CA PHE A 63 -5.24 -4.43 3.86
C PHE A 63 -6.60 -4.41 3.17
N ALA A 64 -6.63 -4.41 1.84
CA ALA A 64 -7.90 -4.42 1.09
C ALA A 64 -8.72 -5.69 1.37
N GLU A 65 -8.05 -6.84 1.48
CA GLU A 65 -8.71 -8.11 1.79
C GLU A 65 -9.24 -8.12 3.24
N SER A 66 -8.48 -7.60 4.21
CA SER A 66 -8.92 -7.55 5.61
C SER A 66 -10.10 -6.61 5.86
N HIS A 67 -10.31 -5.62 4.99
CA HIS A 67 -11.39 -4.64 5.07
C HIS A 67 -12.54 -4.88 4.10
N ARG A 68 -12.45 -5.92 3.26
CA ARG A 68 -13.44 -6.21 2.21
C ARG A 68 -14.87 -6.38 2.74
N ASN A 69 -15.00 -6.89 3.96
CA ASN A 69 -16.28 -7.13 4.63
C ASN A 69 -16.52 -6.17 5.80
N ALA A 70 -15.79 -5.05 5.87
CA ALA A 70 -16.07 -4.04 6.87
C ALA A 70 -17.53 -3.57 6.70
N PRO A 71 -18.31 -3.48 7.80
CA PRO A 71 -19.73 -3.16 7.71
C PRO A 71 -19.89 -1.82 7.01
N MET A 72 -20.51 -1.86 5.83
CA MET A 72 -20.94 -0.64 5.16
C MET A 72 -22.00 0.00 6.05
N PRO A 73 -21.89 1.30 6.36
CA PRO A 73 -22.91 1.98 7.13
C PRO A 73 -24.19 1.92 6.30
N CYS A 74 -25.24 1.33 6.85
CA CYS A 74 -26.56 1.38 6.23
C CYS A 74 -26.93 2.88 6.09
N PRO A 75 -27.33 3.36 4.90
CA PRO A 75 -27.86 4.71 4.81
C PRO A 75 -29.17 4.76 5.60
N SER A 76 -29.18 5.56 6.67
CA SER A 76 -30.39 6.03 7.34
C SER A 76 -31.22 6.91 6.42
#